data_AF-A0A2N1VIV4-F1
#
_entry.id   AF-A0A2N1VIV4-F1
#
_cell.length_a   1.000
_cell.length_b   1.000
_cell.length_c   1.000
_cell.angle_alpha   90.00
_cell.angle_beta   90.00
_cell.angle_gamma   90.00
#
_symmetry.space_group_name_H-M   'P 1'
#
loop_
_entity.id
_entity.type
_entity.pdbx_description
1 polymer ?
#
loop_
_entity_poly.entity_id
_entity_poly.type
_entity_poly.pdbx_seq_one_letter_code
_entity_poly.pdbx_strand_id
1 'polypeptide(L)' 'MRFILIHLIKGYQKLISPLFPPSCRFYPTCSEYAVQAITKHGVLRGTLKAAWRILRCNPFNKGGFDPVE' A
#
# COMPACT_ATOMS: atom_id res chain seq x y z
N MET A 1 8.77 14.27 7.71
CA MET A 1 8.70 13.65 6.36
C MET A 1 7.75 12.44 6.28
N ARG A 2 7.77 11.47 7.22
CA ARG A 2 6.84 10.30 7.21
C ARG A 2 5.35 10.67 7.17
N PHE A 3 4.94 11.68 7.93
CA PHE A 3 3.53 12.09 8.03
C PHE A 3 2.94 12.64 6.72
N ILE A 4 3.75 13.32 5.90
CA ILE A 4 3.27 13.93 4.65
C ILE A 4 2.89 12.85 3.65
N LEU A 5 3.75 11.84 3.44
CA LEU A 5 3.43 10.71 2.56
C LEU A 5 2.23 9.91 3.06
N ILE A 6 2.15 9.64 4.36
CA ILE A 6 1.02 8.89 4.93
C ILE A 6 -0.29 9.67 4.75
N HIS A 7 -0.29 10.99 4.95
CA HIS A 7 -1.48 11.82 4.72
C HIS A 7 -1.88 11.88 3.25
N LEU A 8 -0.90 11.90 2.33
CA LEU A 8 -1.18 11.86 0.89
C LEU A 8 -1.82 10.52 0.50
N ILE A 9 -1.29 9.40 1.00
CA ILE A 9 -1.83 8.05 0.75
C ILE A 9 -3.23 7.90 1.38
N LYS A 10 -3.44 8.40 2.60
CA LYS A 10 -4.76 8.38 3.25
C LYS A 10 -5.77 9.30 2.57
N GLY A 11 -5.33 10.45 2.05
CA GLY A 11 -6.15 11.35 1.23
C GLY A 11 -6.59 10.65 -0.06
N TYR A 12 -5.65 9.98 -0.74
CA TYR A 12 -5.97 9.13 -1.89
C TYR A 12 -6.93 7.99 -1.52
N GLN A 13 -6.73 7.30 -0.40
CA GLN A 13 -7.65 6.25 0.06
C GLN A 13 -9.06 6.78 0.31
N LYS A 14 -9.22 7.96 0.90
CA LYS A 14 -10.55 8.52 1.21
C LYS A 14 -11.27 9.12 0.00
N LEU A 15 -10.52 9.76 -0.90
CA LEU A 15 -11.10 10.51 -2.02
C LEU A 15 -11.22 9.66 -3.28
N ILE A 16 -10.24 8.79 -3.54
CA ILE A 16 -10.14 8.02 -4.78
C ILE A 16 -10.55 6.56 -4.56
N SER A 17 -10.12 5.90 -3.48
CA SER A 17 -10.46 4.46 -3.28
C SER A 17 -11.95 4.11 -3.29
N PRO A 18 -12.91 4.93 -2.79
CA PRO A 18 -14.34 4.57 -2.86
C PRO A 18 -14.94 4.70 -4.27
N LEU A 19 -14.25 5.39 -5.19
CA LEU A 19 -14.68 5.55 -6.57
C LEU A 19 -14.24 4.38 -7.47
N PHE A 20 -13.36 3.51 -6.97
CA PHE A 20 -12.85 2.36 -7.72
C PHE A 20 -13.16 1.04 -7.00
N PRO A 21 -13.49 -0.03 -7.74
CA PRO A 21 -13.66 -1.35 -7.13
C PRO A 21 -12.36 -1.82 -6.45
N PRO A 22 -12.45 -2.73 -5.47
CA PRO A 22 -11.28 -3.26 -4.78
C PRO A 22 -10.40 -4.07 -5.74
N SER A 23 -9.38 -3.42 -6.30
CA SER A 23 -8.42 -4.03 -7.23
C SER A 23 -7.24 -4.72 -6.53
N CYS A 24 -7.06 -4.50 -5.23
CA CYS A 24 -5.96 -5.10 -4.48
C CYS A 24 -6.21 -6.59 -4.26
N ARG A 25 -5.25 -7.41 -4.69
CA ARG A 25 -5.28 -8.87 -4.49
C ARG A 25 -4.65 -9.34 -3.18
N PHE A 26 -3.89 -8.47 -2.53
CA PHE A 26 -3.24 -8.78 -1.26
C PHE A 26 -4.00 -8.15 -0.09
N TYR A 27 -4.01 -8.85 1.05
CA TYR A 27 -4.51 -8.34 2.32
C TYR A 27 -3.36 -8.24 3.33
N PRO A 28 -3.20 -7.11 4.03
CA PRO A 28 -3.89 -5.83 3.81
C PRO A 28 -3.58 -5.23 2.42
N THR A 29 -4.42 -4.29 1.98
CA THR A 29 -4.33 -3.65 0.65
C THR A 29 -2.97 -2.99 0.43
N CYS A 30 -2.57 -2.77 -0.83
CA CYS A 30 -1.25 -2.19 -1.14
C CYS A 30 -1.05 -0.79 -0.52
N SER A 31 -2.11 0.00 -0.40
CA SER A 31 -2.07 1.33 0.23
C SER A 31 -1.96 1.24 1.75
N GLU A 32 -2.67 0.31 2.39
CA GLU A 32 -2.53 0.02 3.82
C GLU A 32 -1.14 -0.53 4.15
N TYR A 33 -0.64 -1.46 3.33
CA TYR A 33 0.72 -1.98 3.41
C TYR A 33 1.76 -0.86 3.27
N ALA A 34 1.55 0.09 2.35
CA ALA A 34 2.44 1.24 2.20
C ALA A 34 2.50 2.09 3.47
N VAL A 35 1.35 2.36 4.10
CA VAL A 35 1.30 3.10 5.36
C VAL A 35 2.03 2.33 6.47
N GLN A 36 1.78 1.03 6.62
CA GLN A 36 2.45 0.19 7.61
C GLN A 36 3.97 0.11 7.37
N ALA A 37 4.40 -0.08 6.12
CA ALA A 37 5.80 -0.22 5.75
C ALA A 37 6.58 1.08 5.96
N ILE A 38 6.01 2.23 5.60
CA ILE A 38 6.60 3.56 5.88
C ILE A 38 6.64 3.83 7.38
N THR A 39 5.66 3.32 8.13
CA THR A 39 5.60 3.48 9.59
C THR A 39 6.65 2.63 10.30
N LYS A 40 6.91 1.41 9.81
CA LYS A 40 7.82 0.47 10.47
C LYS A 40 9.27 0.59 10.01
N HIS A 41 9.51 0.78 8.72
CA HIS A 41 10.86 0.80 8.13
C HIS A 41 11.34 2.19 7.71
N GLY A 42 10.51 3.23 7.87
CA GLY A 42 10.80 4.59 7.41
C GLY A 42 10.42 4.82 5.94
N VAL A 43 10.51 6.08 5.49
CA VAL A 43 10.01 6.48 4.15
C VAL A 43 10.69 5.71 3.04
N LEU A 44 12.02 5.71 2.98
CA LEU A 44 12.78 5.12 1.86
C LEU A 44 12.56 3.61 1.72
N ARG A 45 12.77 2.84 2.80
CA ARG A 45 12.58 1.38 2.77
C ARG A 45 11.10 1.00 2.67
N GLY A 46 10.22 1.78 3.30
CA GLY A 46 8.78 1.57 3.25
C GLY A 46 8.19 1.78 1.86
N THR A 47 8.58 2.85 1.16
CA THR A 47 8.14 3.10 -0.22
C THR A 47 8.70 2.05 -1.17
N LEU A 48 9.96 1.62 -1.01
CA LEU A 48 10.55 0.57 -1.85
C LEU A 48 9.77 -0.76 -1.71
N LYS A 49 9.50 -1.20 -0.48
CA LYS A 49 8.70 -2.42 -0.22
C LYS A 49 7.27 -2.29 -0.77
N ALA A 50 6.64 -1.15 -0.58
CA ALA A 50 5.29 -0.89 -1.08
C ALA A 50 5.23 -0.89 -2.62
N ALA A 51 6.15 -0.19 -3.29
CA ALA A 51 6.23 -0.15 -4.74
C ALA A 51 6.46 -1.55 -5.34
N TRP A 52 7.37 -2.31 -4.74
CA TRP A 52 7.63 -3.70 -5.14
C TRP A 52 6.39 -4.60 -5.00
N ARG A 53 5.53 -4.34 -4.00
CA ARG A 53 4.25 -5.05 -3.85
C ARG A 53 3.20 -4.60 -4.85
N ILE A 54 3.11 -3.30 -5.14
CA ILE A 54 2.19 -2.76 -6.16
C ILE A 54 2.50 -3.38 -7.53
N LEU A 55 3.78 -3.49 -7.89
CA LEU A 55 4.21 -4.16 -9.13
C LEU A 55 3.77 -5.63 -9.22
N ARG A 56 3.74 -6.33 -8.06
CA ARG A 56 3.27 -7.71 -7.97
C ARG A 56 1.75 -7.83 -7.87
N CYS A 57 1.03 -6.74 -7.61
CA CYS A 57 -0.43 -6.69 -7.52
C CYS A 57 -1.07 -6.60 -8.91
N ASN A 58 -0.94 -7.66 -9.69
CA ASN A 58 -1.47 -7.76 -11.05
C ASN A 58 -2.44 -8.95 -11.19
N PRO A 59 -3.26 -9.01 -12.26
CA PRO A 59 -4.28 -10.03 -12.42
C PRO A 59 -3.77 -11.47 -12.61
N PHE A 60 -2.47 -11.68 -12.74
CA PHE A 60 -1.84 -12.99 -12.86
C PHE A 60 -1.30 -13.50 -11.52
N ASN A 61 -1.31 -12.67 -10.48
CA ASN A 61 -0.89 -13.06 -9.14
C ASN A 61 -2.10 -13.52 -8.32
N LYS A 62 -2.04 -14.70 -7.69
CA LYS A 62 -3.14 -15.21 -6.83
C LYS A 62 -3.48 -14.26 -5.68
N GLY A 63 -2.54 -13.40 -5.28
CA GLY A 63 -2.71 -12.58 -4.09
C GLY A 63 -2.64 -13.43 -2.81
N GLY A 64 -2.91 -12.82 -1.67
CA GLY A 64 -2.83 -13.51 -0.38
C GLY A 64 -2.64 -12.58 0.82
N PHE A 65 -2.49 -13.19 1.99
CA PHE A 65 -2.18 -12.48 3.23
C PHE A 65 -0.67 -12.22 3.32
N ASP A 66 -0.27 -10.95 3.34
CA ASP A 66 1.13 -10.53 3.45
C ASP A 66 1.17 -9.25 4.31
N PRO A 67 1.23 -9.37 5.64
CA PRO A 67 1.34 -8.22 6.53
C PRO A 67 2.79 -7.68 6.57
N VAL A 68 2.97 -6.44 7.02
CA VAL A 68 4.32 -5.88 7.22
C VAL A 68 4.94 -6.50 8.49
N GLU A 69 5.90 -7.40 8.30
CA GLU A 69 6.74 -8.03 9.34
C GLU A 69 7.58 -7.07 10.17
#